data_AF-A0AAV1WQM2-F1
#
_entry.id   AF-A0AAV1WQM2-F1
#
_cell.length_a   1.000
_cell.length_b   1.000
_cell.length_c   1.000
_cell.angle_alpha   90.00
_cell.angle_beta   90.00
_cell.angle_gamma   90.00
#
_symmetry.space_group_name_H-M   'P 1'
#
loop_
_entity.id
_entity.type
_entity.pdbx_description
1 polymer ?
#
loop_
_entity_poly.entity_id
_entity_poly.type
_entity_poly.pdbx_seq_one_letter_code
_entity_poly.pdbx_strand_id
1 'polypeptide(L)'
;MEEKRDQKLQHHKKENEEEEEEIVCLDESFFINDDYQLTNFTFGSQQIQLFCLHSASTDFDLTGQLVWPGAMLLNDYLSKNVEMLQGCSVIELGSGVGITGILCNGFCHKFVLTDHNDEVLKIIKKNIKLHSCSEDTSPTSHGLIAEKLEWGNKDQINEILQKHPGGFDFILGADIYILIVYNPTYIILKSYA
;
A
#
# COMPACT_ATOMS: atom_id res chain seq x y z
N MET A 1 -58.98 -25.94 -37.40
CA MET A 1 -57.58 -26.35 -37.11
C MET A 1 -56.73 -25.19 -36.61
N GLU A 2 -57.20 -23.94 -36.70
CA GLU A 2 -56.61 -22.74 -36.08
C GLU A 2 -56.63 -22.70 -34.54
N GLU A 3 -57.71 -23.08 -33.85
CA GLU A 3 -57.84 -22.86 -32.39
C GLU A 3 -56.82 -23.61 -31.50
N LYS A 4 -56.24 -24.72 -31.99
CA LYS A 4 -55.19 -25.45 -31.25
C LYS A 4 -53.81 -24.81 -31.37
N ARG A 5 -53.59 -23.89 -32.32
CA ARG A 5 -52.33 -23.16 -32.47
C ARG A 5 -52.25 -21.96 -31.52
N ASP A 6 -53.38 -21.30 -31.27
CA ASP A 6 -53.44 -20.12 -30.40
C ASP A 6 -53.30 -20.45 -28.91
N GLN A 7 -53.80 -21.60 -28.46
CA GLN A 7 -53.56 -22.07 -27.09
C GLN A 7 -52.10 -22.46 -26.85
N LYS A 8 -51.40 -22.95 -27.87
CA LYS A 8 -49.97 -23.29 -27.78
C LYS A 8 -49.09 -22.04 -27.73
N LEU A 9 -49.49 -20.97 -28.42
CA LEU A 9 -48.84 -19.65 -28.33
C LEU A 9 -49.12 -18.93 -27.00
N GLN A 10 -50.30 -19.13 -26.40
CA GLN A 10 -50.60 -18.56 -25.07
C GLN A 10 -49.94 -19.33 -23.93
N HIS A 11 -49.72 -20.64 -24.06
CA HIS A 11 -48.95 -21.40 -23.07
C HIS A 11 -47.45 -21.10 -23.14
N HIS A 12 -46.90 -20.89 -24.34
CA HIS A 12 -45.50 -20.46 -24.50
C HIS A 12 -45.23 -18.98 -24.13
N LYS A 13 -46.27 -18.18 -23.92
CA LYS A 13 -46.15 -16.78 -23.48
C LYS A 13 -46.23 -16.60 -21.96
N LYS A 14 -46.29 -17.69 -21.20
CA LYS A 14 -46.35 -17.69 -19.72
C LYS A 14 -45.16 -18.38 -19.05
N GLU A 15 -44.08 -18.59 -19.79
CA GLU A 15 -42.82 -19.19 -19.30
C GLU A 15 -41.59 -18.35 -19.67
N ASN A 16 -41.78 -17.06 -19.94
CA ASN A 16 -40.71 -16.08 -19.81
C ASN A 16 -41.07 -15.20 -18.61
N GLU A 17 -41.15 -15.83 -17.42
CA GLU A 17 -40.74 -15.11 -16.22
C GLU A 17 -39.26 -14.83 -16.45
N GLU A 18 -38.96 -13.55 -16.69
CA GLU A 18 -37.61 -13.04 -16.63
C GLU A 18 -37.05 -13.50 -15.28
N GLU A 19 -36.24 -14.56 -15.29
CA GLU A 19 -35.18 -14.73 -14.30
C GLU A 19 -34.28 -13.50 -14.49
N GLU A 20 -34.71 -12.37 -13.93
CA GLU A 20 -33.80 -11.30 -13.56
C GLU A 20 -32.85 -11.97 -12.57
N GLU A 21 -31.73 -12.49 -13.09
CA GLU A 21 -30.58 -12.84 -12.27
C GLU A 21 -30.37 -11.65 -11.34
N GLU A 22 -30.64 -11.84 -10.06
CA GLU A 22 -30.53 -10.80 -9.05
C GLU A 22 -29.07 -10.35 -9.09
N ILE A 23 -28.80 -9.24 -9.78
CA ILE A 23 -27.46 -8.68 -9.88
C ILE A 23 -27.12 -8.23 -8.47
N VAL A 24 -26.42 -9.10 -7.74
CA VAL A 24 -25.84 -8.78 -6.45
C VAL A 24 -24.75 -7.75 -6.74
N CYS A 25 -25.08 -6.47 -6.58
CA CYS A 25 -24.11 -5.39 -6.58
C CYS A 25 -23.24 -5.55 -5.33
N LEU A 26 -22.18 -6.35 -5.48
CA LEU A 26 -21.14 -6.47 -4.47
C LEU A 26 -20.44 -5.10 -4.38
N ASP A 27 -20.34 -4.59 -3.15
CA ASP A 27 -19.57 -3.39 -2.87
C ASP A 27 -18.08 -3.64 -3.20
N GLU A 28 -17.34 -2.59 -3.58
CA GLU A 28 -15.91 -2.70 -3.92
C GLU A 28 -15.10 -3.30 -2.76
N SER A 29 -15.57 -3.13 -1.52
CA SER A 29 -15.01 -3.76 -0.32
C SER A 29 -14.99 -5.29 -0.38
N PHE A 30 -15.85 -5.93 -1.17
CA PHE A 30 -15.87 -7.39 -1.32
C PHE A 30 -14.59 -7.95 -1.95
N PHE A 31 -13.90 -7.15 -2.77
CA PHE A 31 -12.67 -7.56 -3.45
C PHE A 31 -11.39 -7.14 -2.71
N ILE A 32 -11.52 -6.40 -1.61
CA ILE A 32 -10.39 -5.93 -0.82
C ILE A 32 -10.06 -6.98 0.25
N ASN A 33 -8.82 -7.47 0.23
CA ASN A 33 -8.32 -8.33 1.30
C ASN A 33 -7.74 -7.46 2.43
N ASP A 34 -8.40 -7.45 3.59
CA ASP A 34 -7.96 -6.76 4.79
C ASP A 34 -7.62 -7.72 5.95
N ASP A 35 -7.41 -9.01 5.65
CA ASP A 35 -6.99 -10.06 6.60
C ASP A 35 -5.51 -9.94 6.98
N TYR A 36 -5.13 -8.74 7.42
CA TYR A 36 -3.77 -8.43 7.83
C TYR A 36 -3.40 -9.18 9.09
N GLN A 37 -2.28 -9.87 9.02
CA GLN A 37 -1.71 -10.59 10.15
C GLN A 37 -0.64 -9.74 10.80
N LEU A 38 -0.59 -9.76 12.14
CA LEU A 38 0.50 -9.13 12.87
C LEU A 38 1.77 -10.00 12.74
N THR A 39 2.78 -9.48 12.07
CA THR A 39 4.01 -10.21 11.74
C THR A 39 5.21 -9.59 12.44
N ASN A 40 6.08 -10.43 12.98
CA ASN A 40 7.36 -10.04 13.58
C ASN A 40 8.46 -10.01 12.54
N PHE A 41 9.26 -8.95 12.53
CA PHE A 41 10.45 -8.81 11.71
C PHE A 41 11.66 -8.50 12.60
N THR A 42 12.80 -9.10 12.26
CA THR A 42 14.06 -8.91 12.98
C THR A 42 15.11 -8.39 12.01
N PHE A 43 15.68 -7.23 12.33
CA PHE A 43 16.77 -6.61 11.58
C PHE A 43 17.88 -6.27 12.57
N GLY A 44 19.03 -6.95 12.48
CA GLY A 44 20.08 -6.80 13.47
C GLY A 44 19.59 -7.09 14.89
N SER A 45 19.69 -6.11 15.78
CA SER A 45 19.17 -6.19 17.16
C SER A 45 17.77 -5.61 17.33
N GLN A 46 17.19 -5.03 16.27
CA GLN A 46 15.86 -4.44 16.28
C GLN A 46 14.81 -5.51 15.96
N GLN A 47 13.75 -5.53 16.77
CA GLN A 47 12.54 -6.32 16.51
C GLN A 47 11.38 -5.36 16.35
N ILE A 48 10.65 -5.50 15.25
CA ILE A 48 9.46 -4.71 14.98
C ILE A 48 8.29 -5.62 14.64
N GLN A 49 7.09 -5.10 14.85
CA GLN A 49 5.84 -5.78 14.52
C GLN A 49 5.04 -4.89 13.60
N LEU A 50 4.38 -5.45 12.58
CA LEU A 50 3.43 -4.68 11.77
C LEU A 50 2.38 -5.60 11.17
N PHE A 51 1.26 -5.03 10.82
CA PHE A 51 0.22 -5.70 10.06
C PHE A 51 0.56 -5.71 8.58
N CYS A 52 0.55 -6.89 7.96
CA CYS A 52 0.72 -7.08 6.51
C CYS A 52 -0.07 -8.30 6.02
N LEU A 53 -0.29 -8.37 4.70
CA LEU A 53 -0.76 -9.60 4.06
C LEU A 53 0.41 -10.56 3.82
N HIS A 54 0.10 -11.86 3.79
CA HIS A 54 1.05 -12.94 3.47
C HIS A 54 0.87 -13.50 2.06
N SER A 55 -0.19 -13.09 1.35
CA SER A 55 -0.48 -13.47 -0.02
C SER A 55 -0.92 -12.25 -0.81
N ALA A 56 -0.49 -12.20 -2.06
CA ALA A 56 -0.82 -11.10 -2.94
C ALA A 56 -2.32 -11.12 -3.27
N SER A 57 -2.92 -9.93 -3.35
CA SER A 57 -4.19 -9.77 -4.05
C SER A 57 -3.97 -10.04 -5.55
N THR A 58 -5.06 -10.33 -6.26
CA THR A 58 -5.03 -10.38 -7.74
C THR A 58 -4.95 -8.99 -8.37
N ASP A 59 -5.15 -7.93 -7.57
CA ASP A 59 -4.99 -6.54 -7.98
C ASP A 59 -3.53 -6.08 -7.81
N PHE A 60 -2.94 -5.58 -8.89
CA PHE A 60 -1.56 -5.09 -8.92
C PHE A 60 -1.40 -3.80 -8.10
N ASP A 61 -2.45 -2.98 -7.96
CA ASP A 61 -2.37 -1.72 -7.22
C ASP A 61 -2.35 -1.95 -5.69
N LEU A 62 -2.61 -3.18 -5.25
CA LEU A 62 -2.65 -3.60 -3.85
C LEU A 62 -1.40 -4.37 -3.39
N THR A 63 -0.36 -4.47 -4.22
CA THR A 63 0.90 -5.11 -3.84
C THR A 63 1.59 -4.44 -2.66
N GLY A 64 1.28 -3.17 -2.38
CA GLY A 64 1.78 -2.43 -1.21
C GLY A 64 1.30 -3.00 0.14
N GLN A 65 0.34 -3.92 0.16
CA GLN A 65 -0.12 -4.60 1.38
C GLN A 65 0.83 -5.72 1.86
N LEU A 66 1.86 -6.06 1.08
CA LEU A 66 2.88 -7.06 1.41
C LEU A 66 4.21 -6.40 1.80
N VAL A 67 5.06 -7.18 2.47
CA VAL A 67 6.47 -6.84 2.63
C VAL A 67 7.27 -7.51 1.52
N TRP A 68 7.90 -6.69 0.67
CA TRP A 68 8.69 -7.17 -0.46
C TRP A 68 10.16 -7.46 -0.07
N PRO A 69 10.86 -8.38 -0.79
CA PRO A 69 12.22 -8.76 -0.44
C PRO A 69 13.25 -7.63 -0.48
N GLY A 70 13.13 -6.65 -1.39
CA GLY A 70 13.99 -5.48 -1.44
C GLY A 70 13.81 -4.59 -0.21
N ALA A 71 12.59 -4.46 0.31
CA ALA A 71 12.36 -3.78 1.60
C ALA A 71 13.05 -4.52 2.75
N MET A 72 13.04 -5.86 2.75
CA MET A 72 13.79 -6.65 3.75
C MET A 72 15.31 -6.39 3.67
N LEU A 73 15.87 -6.32 2.46
CA LEU A 73 17.29 -6.03 2.24
C LEU A 73 17.66 -4.60 2.67
N LEU A 74 16.83 -3.62 2.32
CA LEU A 74 17.03 -2.23 2.74
C LEU A 74 17.03 -2.11 4.27
N ASN A 75 16.09 -2.76 4.95
CA ASN A 75 16.00 -2.73 6.40
C ASN A 75 17.16 -3.44 7.10
N ASP A 76 17.63 -4.57 6.55
CA ASP A 76 18.86 -5.21 7.05
C ASP A 76 20.07 -4.27 6.94
N TYR A 77 20.20 -3.54 5.82
CA TYR A 77 21.25 -2.52 5.67
C TYR A 77 21.09 -1.37 6.67
N LEU A 78 19.91 -0.75 6.77
CA LEU A 78 19.68 0.39 7.65
C LEU A 78 19.86 0.02 9.13
N SER A 79 19.44 -1.18 9.55
CA SER A 79 19.65 -1.66 10.92
C SER A 79 21.12 -1.74 11.35
N LYS A 80 22.03 -1.86 10.39
CA LYS A 80 23.48 -1.91 10.62
C LYS A 80 24.17 -0.55 10.53
N ASN A 81 23.45 0.47 10.05
CA ASN A 81 23.97 1.82 9.78
C ASN A 81 23.01 2.90 10.33
N VAL A 82 22.37 2.64 11.47
CA VAL A 82 21.33 3.50 12.05
C VAL A 82 21.84 4.91 12.38
N GLU A 83 23.14 5.04 12.65
CA GLU A 83 23.81 6.30 12.92
C GLU A 83 23.75 7.28 11.73
N MET A 84 23.61 6.78 10.50
CA MET A 84 23.44 7.61 9.30
C MET A 84 22.11 8.38 9.32
N LEU A 85 21.10 7.86 10.02
CA LEU A 85 19.77 8.45 10.08
C LEU A 85 19.59 9.35 11.30
N GLN A 86 20.58 9.44 12.19
CA GLN A 86 20.47 10.13 13.46
C GLN A 86 20.15 11.61 13.28
N GLY A 87 18.93 12.01 13.66
CA GLY A 87 18.47 13.39 13.57
C GLY A 87 18.11 13.86 12.15
N CYS A 88 18.13 12.96 11.16
CA CYS A 88 17.76 13.27 9.78
C CYS A 88 16.24 13.34 9.57
N SER A 89 15.82 14.06 8.54
CA SER A 89 14.47 14.02 7.98
C SER A 89 14.45 13.13 6.75
N VAL A 90 13.59 12.12 6.74
CA VAL A 90 13.54 11.10 5.69
C VAL A 90 12.17 11.08 5.03
N ILE A 91 12.12 10.85 3.72
CA ILE A 91 10.90 10.49 2.99
C ILE A 91 11.11 9.14 2.30
N GLU A 92 10.11 8.27 2.36
CA GLU A 92 10.11 6.99 1.66
C GLU A 92 9.02 7.00 0.58
N LEU A 93 9.43 6.71 -0.66
CA LEU A 93 8.56 6.58 -1.82
C LEU A 93 8.11 5.13 -1.96
N GLY A 94 6.81 4.89 -2.16
CA GLY A 94 6.26 3.54 -2.31
C GLY A 94 6.48 2.71 -1.05
N SER A 95 5.99 3.22 0.08
CA SER A 95 6.25 2.69 1.41
C SER A 95 5.61 1.32 1.69
N GLY A 96 4.61 0.91 0.89
CA GLY A 96 3.89 -0.33 1.12
C GLY A 96 3.31 -0.35 2.54
N VAL A 97 3.55 -1.39 3.33
CA VAL A 97 3.05 -1.46 4.72
C VAL A 97 3.82 -0.57 5.72
N GLY A 98 4.86 0.15 5.28
CA GLY A 98 5.61 1.10 6.09
C GLY A 98 6.73 0.49 6.95
N ILE A 99 7.21 -0.71 6.59
CA ILE A 99 8.20 -1.46 7.39
C ILE A 99 9.48 -0.65 7.68
N THR A 100 9.95 0.13 6.71
CA THR A 100 11.19 0.89 6.83
C THR A 100 11.05 2.10 7.73
N GLY A 101 9.98 2.88 7.58
CA GLY A 101 9.69 3.97 8.54
C GLY A 101 9.47 3.46 9.98
N ILE A 102 8.82 2.31 10.17
CA ILE A 102 8.63 1.71 11.50
C ILE A 102 9.97 1.33 12.12
N LEU A 103 10.86 0.68 11.36
CA LEU A 103 12.21 0.37 11.82
C LEU A 103 13.00 1.62 12.18
N CYS A 104 12.93 2.65 11.32
CA CYS A 104 13.83 3.79 11.38
C CYS A 104 13.35 4.95 12.25
N ASN A 105 12.06 4.98 12.63
CA ASN A 105 11.47 6.08 13.41
C ASN A 105 12.21 6.36 14.72
N GLY A 106 12.76 5.33 15.38
CA GLY A 106 13.54 5.50 16.60
C GLY A 106 14.89 6.21 16.42
N PHE A 107 15.35 6.36 15.18
CA PHE A 107 16.67 6.92 14.86
C PHE A 107 16.58 8.26 14.12
N CYS A 108 15.43 8.59 13.50
CA CYS A 108 15.27 9.81 12.71
C CYS A 108 14.66 10.95 13.53
N HIS A 109 14.84 12.20 13.10
CA HIS A 109 14.05 13.33 13.61
C HIS A 109 12.62 13.29 13.09
N LYS A 110 12.46 12.86 11.83
CA LYS A 110 11.19 12.80 11.11
C LYS A 110 11.26 11.75 10.01
N PHE A 111 10.17 11.03 9.80
CA PHE A 111 10.05 10.05 8.72
C PHE A 111 8.68 10.16 8.04
N VAL A 112 8.66 10.43 6.74
CA VAL A 112 7.43 10.55 5.94
C VAL A 112 7.30 9.33 5.06
N LEU A 113 6.34 8.47 5.39
CA LEU A 113 5.93 7.35 4.56
C LEU A 113 4.98 7.86 3.47
N THR A 114 5.20 7.46 2.23
CA THR A 114 4.33 7.83 1.11
C THR A 114 3.94 6.66 0.24
N ASP A 115 2.69 6.66 -0.19
CA ASP A 115 2.14 5.71 -1.15
C ASP A 115 0.96 6.37 -1.90
N HIS A 116 0.66 5.90 -3.11
CA HIS A 116 -0.44 6.46 -3.91
C HIS A 116 -1.78 5.83 -3.55
N ASN A 117 -1.78 4.56 -3.11
CA ASN A 117 -2.99 3.77 -2.96
C ASN A 117 -3.64 4.01 -1.59
N ASP A 118 -4.93 4.34 -1.57
CA ASP A 118 -5.65 4.67 -0.33
C ASP A 118 -5.79 3.46 0.62
N GLU A 119 -5.91 2.23 0.09
CA GLU A 119 -5.91 1.01 0.91
C GLU A 119 -4.54 0.76 1.55
N VAL A 120 -3.46 1.02 0.80
CA VAL A 120 -2.10 0.94 1.33
C VAL A 120 -1.88 2.01 2.41
N LEU A 121 -2.36 3.23 2.20
CA LEU A 121 -2.31 4.28 3.22
C LEU A 121 -3.12 3.93 4.48
N LYS A 122 -4.24 3.19 4.37
CA LYS A 122 -4.97 2.70 5.55
C LYS A 122 -4.11 1.76 6.39
N ILE A 123 -3.41 0.81 5.78
CA ILE A 123 -2.55 -0.14 6.51
C ILE A 123 -1.31 0.54 7.08
N ILE A 124 -0.67 1.47 6.35
CA ILE A 124 0.43 2.27 6.89
C ILE A 124 -0.03 3.01 8.15
N LYS A 125 -1.16 3.72 8.10
CA LYS A 125 -1.69 4.46 9.27
C LYS A 125 -2.02 3.53 10.44
N LYS A 126 -2.56 2.34 10.17
CA LYS A 126 -2.78 1.29 11.18
C LYS A 126 -1.47 0.88 11.84
N ASN A 127 -0.40 0.69 11.06
CA ASN A 127 0.92 0.32 11.57
C ASN A 127 1.59 1.45 12.34
N ILE A 128 1.49 2.72 11.89
CA ILE A 128 1.97 3.87 12.68
C ILE A 128 1.29 3.91 14.05
N LYS A 129 -0.05 3.72 14.08
CA LYS A 129 -0.82 3.72 15.31
C LYS A 129 -0.40 2.59 16.27
N LEU A 130 -0.07 1.41 15.75
CA LEU A 130 0.44 0.29 16.55
C LEU A 130 1.67 0.69 17.38
N HIS A 131 2.57 1.51 16.81
CA HIS A 131 3.80 1.98 17.46
C HIS A 131 3.67 3.34 18.16
N SER A 132 2.50 3.97 18.08
CA SER A 132 2.23 5.26 18.74
C SER A 132 1.67 5.12 20.16
N CYS A 133 1.21 3.92 20.54
CA CYS A 133 0.49 3.66 21.79
C CYS A 133 1.30 2.93 22.88
N SER A 134 2.58 2.64 22.66
CA SER A 134 3.44 2.06 23.70
C SER A 134 3.87 3.16 24.69
N GLU A 135 3.25 3.19 25.86
CA GLU A 135 3.53 4.13 26.97
C GLU A 135 4.88 3.91 27.66
N ASP A 136 5.66 2.90 27.24
CA ASP A 136 6.91 2.54 27.89
C ASP A 136 8.14 3.01 27.11
N THR A 137 8.86 3.93 27.77
CA THR A 137 10.25 4.37 27.52
C THR A 137 10.53 5.29 26.33
N SER A 138 10.69 6.58 26.69
CA SER A 138 11.30 7.70 25.94
C SER A 138 10.42 8.44 24.92
N PRO A 139 10.52 9.79 24.82
CA PRO A 139 9.66 10.64 24.00
C PRO A 139 10.03 10.56 22.51
N THR A 140 9.85 9.39 21.90
CA THR A 140 10.38 9.05 20.56
C THR A 140 9.29 8.78 19.52
N SER A 141 8.10 9.38 19.67
CA SER A 141 7.19 9.58 18.52
C SER A 141 7.78 10.70 17.62
N HIS A 142 8.94 10.42 17.01
CA HIS A 142 9.74 11.34 16.21
C HIS A 142 9.17 11.54 14.80
N GLY A 143 7.93 12.03 14.74
CA GLY A 143 7.36 12.55 13.50
C GLY A 143 7.19 11.53 12.38
N LEU A 144 6.97 10.25 12.69
CA LEU A 144 6.53 9.25 11.71
C LEU A 144 5.10 9.57 11.24
N ILE A 145 4.96 9.92 9.97
CA ILE A 145 3.67 10.26 9.35
C ILE A 145 3.49 9.54 8.01
N ALA A 146 2.24 9.40 7.58
CA ALA A 146 1.90 8.86 6.27
C ALA A 146 1.17 9.92 5.44
N GLU A 147 1.63 10.12 4.21
CA GLU A 147 1.09 11.10 3.27
C GLU A 147 0.82 10.44 1.91
N LYS A 148 -0.20 10.92 1.20
CA LYS A 148 -0.50 10.42 -0.14
C LYS A 148 0.48 11.00 -1.15
N LEU A 149 1.07 10.15 -1.97
CA LEU A 149 1.93 10.58 -3.07
C LEU A 149 1.85 9.61 -4.26
N GLU A 150 1.17 10.06 -5.30
CA GLU A 150 1.21 9.51 -6.65
C GLU A 150 2.39 10.13 -7.41
N TRP A 151 3.27 9.30 -7.94
CA TRP A 151 4.48 9.81 -8.58
C TRP A 151 4.17 10.60 -9.84
N GLY A 152 4.80 11.77 -9.95
CA GLY A 152 4.53 12.73 -11.02
C GLY A 152 3.35 13.67 -10.75
N ASN A 153 2.58 13.45 -9.67
CA ASN A 153 1.55 14.38 -9.23
C ASN A 153 2.17 15.63 -8.60
N LYS A 154 2.23 16.72 -9.36
CA LYS A 154 2.88 17.98 -8.92
C LYS A 154 2.20 18.62 -7.72
N ASP A 155 0.87 18.50 -7.62
CA ASP A 155 0.13 19.14 -6.55
C ASP A 155 0.44 18.45 -5.21
N GLN A 156 0.41 17.12 -5.17
CA GLN A 156 0.79 16.35 -3.99
C GLN A 156 2.26 16.56 -3.59
N ILE A 157 3.18 16.60 -4.56
CA ILE A 157 4.60 16.93 -4.30
C ILE A 157 4.71 18.33 -3.67
N ASN A 158 4.03 19.32 -4.22
CA ASN A 158 4.07 20.69 -3.70
C ASN A 158 3.48 20.79 -2.30
N GLU A 159 2.40 20.08 -2.00
CA GLU A 159 1.80 20.01 -0.66
C GLU A 159 2.78 19.42 0.36
N ILE A 160 3.46 18.33 0.02
CA ILE A 160 4.50 17.73 0.87
C ILE A 160 5.64 18.74 1.08
N LEU A 161 6.16 19.35 0.02
CA LEU A 161 7.25 20.34 0.14
C LEU A 161 6.85 21.57 0.96
N GLN A 162 5.58 22.00 0.91
CA GLN A 162 5.07 23.08 1.76
C GLN A 162 5.00 22.69 3.24
N LYS A 163 4.58 21.45 3.55
CA LYS A 163 4.60 20.90 4.92
C LYS A 163 6.02 20.68 5.44
N HIS A 164 6.99 20.51 4.53
CA HIS A 164 8.38 20.18 4.82
C HIS A 164 9.35 21.15 4.11
N PRO A 165 9.37 22.46 4.49
CA PRO A 165 10.14 23.48 3.77
C PRO A 165 11.66 23.31 3.87
N GLY A 166 12.14 22.54 4.86
CA GLY A 166 13.56 22.15 4.99
C GLY A 166 13.97 20.99 4.07
N GLY A 167 13.03 20.38 3.35
CA GLY A 167 13.27 19.19 2.54
C GLY A 167 13.52 17.93 3.37
N PHE A 168 14.24 16.99 2.74
CA PHE A 168 14.61 15.70 3.32
C PHE A 168 16.09 15.43 3.07
N ASP A 169 16.77 14.90 4.08
CA ASP A 169 18.18 14.49 3.99
C ASP A 169 18.31 13.19 3.19
N PHE A 170 17.32 12.30 3.31
CA PHE A 170 17.26 11.03 2.60
C PHE A 170 15.92 10.84 1.88
N ILE A 171 16.00 10.28 0.67
CA ILE A 171 14.86 9.76 -0.09
C ILE A 171 15.10 8.26 -0.24
N LEU A 172 14.21 7.46 0.33
CA LEU A 172 14.27 6.01 0.30
C LEU A 172 13.19 5.43 -0.62
N GLY A 173 13.38 4.19 -1.04
CA GLY A 173 12.39 3.43 -1.78
C GLY A 173 12.93 2.03 -2.08
N ALA A 174 12.10 1.01 -1.88
CA ALA A 174 12.46 -0.38 -2.09
C ALA A 174 11.41 -1.08 -2.95
N ASP A 175 11.83 -1.88 -3.92
CA ASP A 175 10.97 -2.56 -4.89
C ASP A 175 10.01 -1.64 -5.68
N ILE A 176 10.32 -0.35 -5.70
CA ILE A 176 9.56 0.70 -6.41
C ILE A 176 9.76 0.71 -7.93
N TYR A 177 10.54 -0.22 -8.47
CA TYR A 177 10.83 -0.33 -9.89
C TYR A 177 10.77 -1.80 -10.31
N ILE A 178 9.69 -2.20 -11.00
CA ILE A 178 9.40 -3.62 -11.22
C ILE A 178 9.26 -4.08 -12.68
N LEU A 179 9.45 -3.24 -13.71
CA LEU A 179 9.59 -3.78 -15.07
C LEU A 179 10.37 -2.89 -16.05
N ILE A 180 11.39 -3.49 -16.68
CA ILE A 180 11.97 -3.04 -17.95
C ILE A 180 11.21 -3.73 -19.07
N VAL A 181 10.34 -3.01 -19.80
CA VAL A 181 9.89 -3.50 -21.11
C VAL A 181 11.02 -3.23 -22.09
N TYR A 182 11.79 -4.27 -22.43
CA TYR A 182 12.81 -4.18 -23.45
C TYR A 182 12.15 -4.13 -24.83
N ASN A 183 12.14 -2.95 -25.46
CA ASN A 183 11.87 -2.81 -26.89
C ASN A 183 13.19 -2.40 -27.57
N PRO A 184 13.63 -3.08 -28.64
CA PRO A 184 14.94 -2.83 -29.26
C PRO A 184 15.11 -1.42 -29.86
N THR A 185 14.03 -0.62 -29.90
CA THR A 185 14.06 0.74 -30.47
C THR A 185 13.98 1.84 -29.39
N TYR A 186 13.29 1.60 -28.27
CA TYR A 186 13.13 2.59 -27.20
C TYR A 186 12.90 1.91 -25.85
N ILE A 187 13.31 2.56 -24.77
CA ILE A 187 13.00 2.13 -23.40
C ILE A 187 11.67 2.77 -23.00
N ILE A 188 10.63 1.97 -22.72
CA ILE A 188 9.40 2.45 -22.10
C ILE A 188 9.52 2.20 -20.60
N LEU A 189 9.55 3.28 -19.82
CA LEU A 189 9.52 3.24 -18.36
C LEU A 189 8.05 3.25 -17.91
N LYS A 190 7.61 2.20 -17.21
CA LYS A 190 6.32 2.18 -16.52
C LYS A 190 6.56 1.93 -15.02
N SER A 191 6.10 2.87 -14.21
CA SER A 191 5.94 2.68 -12.77
C SER A 191 4.57 2.06 -12.49
N TYR A 192 4.50 1.10 -11.58
CA TYR A 192 3.25 0.54 -11.03
C TYR A 192 3.24 0.74 -9.51
N ALA A 193 3.50 1.99 -9.13
CA ALA A 193 3.57 2.45 -7.76
C ALA A 193 3.23 3.94 -7.72
#